data_AF-A0A9C8ZQK1-F1
#
_entry.id   AF-A0A9C8ZQK1-F1
#
_cell.length_a   1.000
_cell.length_b   1.000
_cell.length_c   1.000
_cell.angle_alpha   90.00
_cell.angle_beta   90.00
_cell.angle_gamma   90.00
#
_symmetry.space_group_name_H-M   'P 1'
#
loop_
_entity.id
_entity.type
_entity.pdbx_description
1 polymer ?
#
loop_
_entity_poly.entity_id
_entity_poly.type
_entity_poly.pdbx_seq_one_letter_code
_entity_poly.pdbx_strand_id
1 'polypeptide(L)' 'EVLSVIRQDRVVIGTSSPDKPGVLRPVGDDTFTHVIMPMHIGR' A
#
# COMPACT_ATOMS: atom_id res chain seq x y z
N GLU A 1 7.10 -4.25 -8.33
CA GLU A 1 7.42 -2.86 -8.71
C GLU A 1 7.31 -1.90 -7.54
N VAL A 2 6.15 -1.67 -6.90
CA VAL A 2 6.06 -0.60 -5.86
C VAL A 2 7.03 -0.76 -4.68
N LEU A 3 7.25 -1.97 -4.19
CA LEU A 3 8.18 -2.22 -3.07
C LEU A 3 9.64 -1.97 -3.47
N SER A 4 9.98 -2.05 -4.77
CA SER A 4 11.33 -1.77 -5.27
C SER A 4 11.63 -0.26 -5.31
N VAL A 5 10.60 0.58 -5.29
CA VAL A 5 10.74 2.05 -5.27
C VAL A 5 10.90 2.58 -3.84
N ILE A 6 10.30 1.87 -2.86
CA ILE A 6 10.43 2.21 -1.45
C ILE A 6 11.82 1.79 -0.96
N ARG A 7 12.60 2.76 -0.45
CA ARG A 7 13.98 2.53 0.01
C ARG A 7 14.09 2.18 1.48
N GLN A 8 13.00 2.33 2.22
CA GLN A 8 12.91 2.03 3.63
C GLN A 8 12.74 0.53 3.85
N ASP A 9 13.39 0.01 4.90
CA ASP A 9 13.34 -1.42 5.24
C ASP A 9 11.95 -1.92 5.62
N ARG A 10 11.04 -1.00 5.96
CA ARG A 10 9.70 -1.31 6.46
C ARG A 10 8.65 -0.42 5.80
N VAL A 11 7.50 -1.02 5.56
CA VAL A 11 6.29 -0.36 5.04
C VAL A 11 5.11 -0.60 5.97
N VAL A 12 4.20 0.37 5.98
CA VAL A 12 2.89 0.25 6.60
C VAL A 12 1.88 -0.08 5.51
N ILE A 13 1.07 -1.11 5.78
CA ILE A 13 -0.07 -1.48 4.94
C ILE A 13 -1.34 -1.01 5.66
N GLY A 14 -2.10 -0.12 5.02
CA GLY A 14 -3.42 0.31 5.47
C GLY A 14 -4.50 -0.32 4.61
N THR A 15 -5.35 -1.15 5.21
CA THR A 15 -6.53 -1.76 4.55
C THR A 15 -7.73 -1.66 5.47
N SER A 16 -8.93 -1.52 4.89
CA SER A 16 -10.18 -1.41 5.65
C SER A 16 -11.16 -2.55 5.32
N SER A 17 -11.32 -2.86 4.03
CA SER A 17 -12.10 -4.00 3.54
C SER A 17 -11.45 -4.56 2.27
N PRO A 18 -11.70 -5.83 1.91
CA PRO A 18 -11.14 -6.46 0.70
C PRO A 18 -11.55 -5.75 -0.60
N ASP A 19 -12.70 -5.06 -0.60
CA ASP A 19 -13.26 -4.33 -1.74
C ASP A 19 -12.85 -2.85 -1.80
N LYS A 20 -12.03 -2.40 -0.86
CA LYS A 20 -11.62 -1.00 -0.76
C LYS A 20 -10.15 -0.85 -1.16
N PRO A 21 -9.76 0.33 -1.71
CA PRO A 21 -8.36 0.65 -1.94
C PRO A 21 -7.54 0.49 -0.67
N GLY A 22 -6.39 -0.16 -0.79
CA GLY A 22 -5.36 -0.17 0.24
C GLY A 22 -4.34 0.94 0.02
N VAL A 23 -3.57 1.25 1.05
CA VAL A 23 -2.45 2.18 0.96
C VAL A 23 -1.16 1.54 1.45
N LEU A 24 -0.07 1.86 0.76
CA LEU A 24 1.30 1.53 1.14
C LEU A 24 2.06 2.82 1.37
N ARG A 25 2.72 2.93 2.52
CA ARG A 25 3.63 4.03 2.82
C ARG A 25 4.88 3.53 3.55
N PRO A 26 6.05 4.14 3.34
CA PRO A 26 7.24 3.80 4.09
C PRO A 26 7.11 4.18 5.57
N VAL A 27 7.78 3.45 6.45
CA VAL A 27 7.83 3.83 7.87
C VAL A 27 8.78 5.01 8.05
N GLY A 28 8.31 6.08 8.71
CA GLY A 28 9.12 7.26 9.00
C GLY A 28 9.23 8.28 7.86
N ASP A 29 8.54 8.05 6.75
CA ASP A 29 8.46 8.97 5.62
C ASP A 29 7.01 9.05 5.09
N ASP A 30 6.35 10.16 5.38
CA ASP A 30 4.96 10.42 4.98
C ASP A 30 4.85 11.17 3.63
N THR A 31 5.98 11.39 2.94
CA THR A 31 6.00 12.10 1.64
C THR A 31 5.57 11.20 0.48
N PHE A 32 5.58 9.88 0.69
CA PHE A 32 5.21 8.91 -0.32
C PHE A 32 4.07 8.01 0.18
N THR A 33 2.94 8.05 -0.53
CA THR A 33 1.81 7.12 -0.34
C THR A 33 1.43 6.55 -1.68
N HIS A 34 1.40 5.23 -1.77
CA HIS A 34 0.96 4.52 -2.95
C HIS A 34 -0.39 3.85 -2.69
N VAL A 35 -1.36 4.13 -3.54
CA VAL A 35 -2.69 3.52 -3.47
C VAL A 35 -2.68 2.24 -4.29
N ILE A 36 -3.07 1.13 -3.66
CA ILE A 36 -3.24 -0.16 -4.32
C ILE A 36 -4.72 -0.48 -4.44
N MET A 37 -5.17 -0.75 -5.67
CA MET A 37 -6.52 -1.24 -5.89
C MET A 37 -6.53 -2.76 -5.68
N PRO A 38 -7.51 -3.30 -4.93
CA PRO A 38 -7.68 -4.74 -4.86
C PRO A 38 -7.95 -5.27 -6.27
N MET A 39 -7.34 -6.42 -6.59
CA MET A 39 -7.75 -7.16 -7.78
C MET A 39 -9.14 -7.75 -7.52
N HIS A 40 -9.94 -7.84 -8.59
CA HIS A 40 -11.34 -8.26 -8.63
C HIS A 40 -11.84 -9.06 -7.40
N ILE A 41 -12.76 -8.48 -6.64
CA ILE A 41 -13.40 -9.13 -5.48
C ILE A 41 -14.59 -9.95 -5.98
N GLY A 42 -14.29 -11.02 -6.72
CA GLY A 42 -15.28 -12.02 -7.11
C GLY A 42 -15.66 -12.90 -5.92
N ARG A 43 -16.93 -13.30 -5.84
CA ARG A 43 -17.41 -14.36 -4.94
C ARG A 43 -16.70 -15.68 -5.22
#